data_AF-A0A822G4J1-F1
#
_entry.id   AF-A0A822G4J1-F1
#
_cell.length_a   1.000
_cell.length_b   1.000
_cell.length_c   1.000
_cell.angle_alpha   90.00
_cell.angle_beta   90.00
_cell.angle_gamma   90.00
#
_symmetry.space_group_name_H-M   'P 1'
#
loop_
_entity.id
_entity.type
_entity.pdbx_description
1 polymer ?
#
loop_
_entity_poly.entity_id
_entity_poly.type
_entity_poly.pdbx_seq_one_letter_code
_entity_poly.pdbx_strand_id
1 'polypeptide(L)' 'EVLIGIPKSFSIYAMTICDPNDVDIAEFVITSGIYAMGVGNLMKSASNSSLSYVHFTWTPQTNQIGLQELCMIGFTE' A
#
# COMPACT_ATOMS: atom_id res chain seq x y z
N GLU A 1 -3.49 31.68 1.70
CA GLU A 1 -2.14 31.07 1.68
C GLU A 1 -2.25 29.65 1.17
N VAL A 2 -1.29 29.18 0.37
CA VAL A 2 -1.21 27.76 0.01
C VAL A 2 -0.37 27.09 1.08
N LEU A 3 -0.97 26.22 1.88
CA LEU A 3 -0.23 25.40 2.83
C LEU A 3 0.50 24.31 2.04
N ILE A 4 1.82 24.46 1.90
CA ILE A 4 2.66 23.39 1.36
C ILE A 4 2.83 22.38 2.51
N GLY A 5 2.34 21.15 2.31
CA GLY A 5 2.43 20.09 3.32
C GLY A 5 3.87 19.77 3.71
N ILE A 6 4.06 19.26 4.93
CA ILE A 6 5.36 18.81 5.42
C ILE A 6 5.67 17.45 4.77
N PRO A 7 6.83 17.27 4.10
CA PRO A 7 7.23 15.97 3.58
C PRO A 7 7.28 14.92 4.70
N LYS A 8 6.68 13.76 4.45
CA LYS A 8 6.74 12.60 5.35
C LYS A 8 7.39 11.44 4.63
N SER A 9 8.37 10.82 5.28
CA SER A 9 8.97 9.57 4.83
C SER A 9 8.27 8.41 5.51
N PHE A 10 8.06 7.35 4.76
CA PHE A 10 7.54 6.07 5.22
C PHE A 10 8.29 4.95 4.52
N SER A 11 8.25 3.76 5.11
CA SER A 11 8.80 2.55 4.51
C SER A 11 7.64 1.63 4.18
N ILE A 12 7.82 0.88 3.09
CA ILE A 12 6.90 -0.15 2.65
C ILE A 12 7.66 -1.47 2.73
N TYR A 13 7.00 -2.50 3.24
CA TYR A 13 7.50 -3.86 3.14
C TYR A 13 6.34 -4.83 2.88
N ALA A 14 6.66 -5.91 2.17
CA ALA A 14 5.78 -7.05 1.99
C ALA A 14 6.22 -8.16 2.93
N MET A 15 5.27 -8.94 3.43
CA MET A 15 5.53 -10.10 4.28
C MET A 15 4.88 -11.34 3.66
N THR A 16 5.54 -12.48 3.77
CA THR A 16 4.94 -13.80 3.51
C THR A 16 4.60 -14.45 4.85
N ILE A 17 3.77 -15.49 4.83
CA ILE A 17 3.69 -16.35 6.01
C ILE A 17 5.01 -17.13 6.15
N CYS A 18 5.42 -17.43 7.39
CA CYS A 18 6.63 -18.22 7.65
C CYS A 18 6.40 -19.72 7.35
N ASP A 19 5.87 -20.05 6.17
CA ASP A 19 5.76 -21.40 5.64
C ASP A 19 6.69 -21.53 4.44
N PRO A 20 7.69 -22.44 4.46
CA PRO A 20 8.60 -22.61 3.33
C PRO A 20 7.94 -23.15 2.06
N ASN A 21 6.69 -23.62 2.13
CA ASN A 21 5.90 -24.07 0.98
C ASN A 21 4.92 -23.01 0.48
N ASP A 22 4.76 -21.90 1.20
CA ASP A 22 3.90 -20.80 0.80
C ASP A 22 4.76 -19.61 0.38
N VAL A 23 4.71 -19.30 -0.91
CA VAL A 23 5.40 -18.16 -1.49
C VAL A 23 4.47 -16.95 -1.60
N ASP A 24 3.23 -17.02 -1.13
CA ASP A 24 2.30 -15.91 -1.26
C ASP A 24 2.65 -14.75 -0.33
N ILE A 25 2.50 -13.53 -0.87
CA ILE A 25 2.49 -12.32 -0.05
C ILE A 25 1.25 -12.38 0.84
N ALA A 26 1.45 -12.32 2.15
CA ALA A 26 0.40 -12.30 3.14
C ALA A 26 -0.08 -10.86 3.43
N GLU A 27 0.80 -9.87 3.35
CA GLU A 27 0.48 -8.48 3.67
C GLU A 27 1.47 -7.47 3.06
N PHE A 28 0.98 -6.26 2.78
CA PHE A 28 1.81 -5.05 2.58
C PHE A 28 1.62 -4.10 3.77
N VAL A 29 2.73 -3.66 4.35
CA VAL A 29 2.72 -2.77 5.52
C VAL A 29 3.40 -1.45 5.20
N ILE A 30 2.79 -0.35 5.66
CA ILE A 30 3.38 0.99 5.66
C ILE A 30 3.80 1.32 7.11
N THR A 31 5.08 1.63 7.33
CA THR A 31 5.65 1.82 8.68
C THR A 31 5.10 3.02 9.43
N SER A 32 4.57 4.01 8.73
CA SER A 32 3.95 5.18 9.34
C SER A 32 2.54 5.36 8.82
N GLY A 33 1.58 5.49 9.73
CA GLY A 33 0.21 5.85 9.37
C GLY A 33 0.19 7.18 8.62
N ILE A 34 -0.22 7.12 7.35
CA ILE A 34 -0.56 8.33 6.60
C ILE A 34 -2.00 8.67 6.98
N TYR A 35 -2.20 9.84 7.58
CA TYR A 35 -3.53 10.25 8.02
C TYR A 35 -4.51 10.26 6.85
N ALA A 36 -5.73 9.75 7.08
CA ALA A 36 -6.78 9.57 6.06
C ALA A 36 -6.41 8.66 4.87
N MET A 37 -5.40 7.82 5.03
CA MET A 37 -5.13 6.71 4.12
C MET A 37 -6.05 5.53 4.42
N GLY A 38 -6.88 5.16 3.46
CA GLY A 38 -7.58 3.88 3.45
C GLY A 38 -6.72 2.81 2.79
N VAL A 39 -6.76 1.60 3.34
CA VAL A 39 -6.07 0.43 2.80
C VAL A 39 -7.13 -0.54 2.26
N GLY A 40 -7.00 -0.91 1.00
CA GLY A 40 -7.83 -1.95 0.38
C GLY A 40 -7.39 -3.34 0.80
N ASN A 41 -8.14 -4.36 0.37
CA ASN A 41 -7.76 -5.74 0.61
C ASN A 41 -6.56 -6.12 -0.24
N LEU A 42 -5.73 -7.03 0.28
CA LEU A 42 -4.74 -7.74 -0.52
C LEU A 42 -5.46 -8.58 -1.58
N MET A 43 -5.05 -8.39 -2.82
CA MET A 43 -5.58 -9.11 -3.97
C MET A 43 -4.46 -9.87 -4.67
N LYS A 44 -4.74 -11.12 -5.06
CA LYS A 44 -3.88 -11.91 -5.93
C LYS A 44 -4.29 -11.67 -7.37
N SER A 45 -3.31 -11.51 -8.28
CA SER A 45 -3.63 -11.30 -9.69
C SER A 45 -4.24 -12.56 -10.31
N ALA A 46 -5.34 -12.37 -11.05
CA ALA A 46 -5.98 -13.42 -11.82
C ALA A 46 -5.15 -13.88 -13.03
N SER A 47 -4.23 -13.04 -13.52
CA SER A 47 -3.38 -13.35 -14.67
C SER A 47 -1.99 -13.87 -14.28
N ASN A 48 -1.56 -13.66 -13.04
CA ASN A 48 -0.26 -14.09 -12.55
C ASN A 48 -0.34 -14.43 -11.06
N SER A 49 -0.33 -15.72 -10.72
CA SER A 49 -0.41 -16.20 -9.33
C SER A 49 0.75 -15.74 -8.46
N SER A 50 1.91 -15.40 -9.04
CA SER A 50 3.05 -14.90 -8.29
C SER A 50 2.94 -13.41 -7.92
N LEU A 51 1.91 -12.71 -8.43
CA LEU A 51 1.73 -11.27 -8.26
C LEU A 51 0.57 -11.00 -7.31
N SER A 52 0.83 -10.18 -6.28
CA SER A 52 -0.19 -9.66 -5.37
C SER A 52 -0.11 -8.14 -5.28
N TYR A 53 -1.24 -7.49 -5.02
CA TYR A 53 -1.34 -6.04 -4.98
C TYR A 53 -2.35 -5.54 -3.94
N VAL A 54 -2.10 -4.33 -3.43
CA VAL A 54 -2.99 -3.58 -2.53
C VAL A 54 -3.13 -2.16 -3.04
N HIS A 55 -4.36 -1.65 -3.02
CA HIS A 55 -4.65 -0.26 -3.31
C HIS A 55 -4.77 0.54 -2.02
N PHE A 56 -4.08 1.66 -1.99
CA PHE A 56 -4.13 2.65 -0.93
C PHE A 56 -4.79 3.90 -1.48
N THR A 57 -5.82 4.38 -0.82
CA THR A 57 -6.58 5.56 -1.25
C THR A 57 -6.47 6.62 -0.17
N TRP A 58 -5.86 7.74 -0.51
CA TRP A 58 -5.75 8.88 0.40
C TRP A 58 -6.84 9.90 0.12
N THR A 59 -7.76 10.04 1.07
CA THR A 59 -8.84 11.03 0.98
C THR A 59 -8.39 12.33 1.67
N PRO A 60 -8.20 13.42 0.93
CA PRO A 60 -7.71 14.67 1.51
C PRO A 60 -8.74 15.33 2.43
N GLN A 61 -8.25 16.03 3.45
CA GLN A 61 -9.04 16.95 4.24
C GLN A 61 -9.16 18.33 3.57
N THR A 62 -10.01 19.18 4.13
CA THR A 62 -10.13 20.58 3.74
C THR A 62 -8.74 21.25 3.71
N ASN A 63 -8.39 21.86 2.57
CA ASN A 63 -7.11 22.52 2.28
C ASN A 63 -5.93 21.61 1.91
N GLN A 64 -6.16 20.33 1.58
CA GLN A 64 -5.15 19.45 1.01
C GLN A 64 -5.35 19.25 -0.50
N ILE A 65 -4.28 18.85 -1.20
CA ILE A 65 -4.35 18.48 -2.62
C ILE A 65 -5.34 17.32 -2.81
N GLY A 66 -6.00 17.23 -3.97
CA GLY A 66 -7.07 16.28 -4.25
C GLY A 66 -6.71 14.80 -4.04
N LEU A 67 -7.71 13.92 -4.14
CA LEU A 67 -7.60 12.45 -4.00
C LEU A 67 -6.31 11.91 -4.62
N GLN A 68 -5.57 11.10 -3.86
CA GLN A 68 -4.40 10.38 -4.36
C GLN A 68 -4.61 8.88 -4.18
N GLU A 69 -4.09 8.11 -5.13
CA GLU A 69 -4.12 6.66 -5.10
C GLU A 69 -2.69 6.12 -5.26
N LEU A 70 -2.39 5.07 -4.50
CA LEU A 70 -1.13 4.36 -4.55
C LEU A 70 -1.42 2.88 -4.70
N CYS A 71 -0.88 2.24 -5.73
CA CYS A 71 -0.96 0.80 -5.92
C CYS A 71 0.39 0.19 -5.56
N MET A 72 0.39 -0.72 -4.60
CA MET A 72 1.56 -1.52 -4.26
C MET A 72 1.44 -2.87 -4.93
N ILE A 73 2.51 -3.26 -5.62
CA ILE A 73 2.60 -4.52 -6.34
C ILE A 73 3.82 -5.24 -5.82
N GLY A 74 3.64 -6.50 -5.45
CA GLY A 74 4.71 -7.38 -5.03
C GLY A 74 4.64 -8.68 -5.81
N PHE A 75 5.81 -9.28 -5.95
CA PHE A 75 6.03 -10.44 -6.78
C PHE A 75 6.86 -11.46 -6.01
N THR A 76 6.55 -12.73 -6.21
CA THR A 76 7.14 -13.87 -5.48
C THR A 76 7.57 -14.93 -6.49
N GLU A 77 8.86 -15.27 -6.51
CA GLU A 77 9.46 -16.31 -7.37
C GLU A 77 9.72 -17.60 -6.59
#